data_AF-A0ABD0QAE5-F1
#
_entry.id   AF-A0ABD0QAE5-F1
#
_cell.length_a   1.000
_cell.length_b   1.000
_cell.length_c   1.000
_cell.angle_alpha   90.00
_cell.angle_beta   90.00
_cell.angle_gamma   90.00
#
_symmetry.space_group_name_H-M   'P 1'
#
loop_
_entity.id
_entity.type
_entity.pdbx_description
1 polymer ?
#
loop_
_entity_poly.entity_id
_entity_poly.type
_entity_poly.pdbx_seq_one_letter_code
_entity_poly.pdbx_strand_id
1 'polypeptide(L)'
;GLRTGQHHAELVHPLHADRGHEHRGHHGHVQQHDRPAAPGLPSAGEPGEQRADVSPAVRHEGPSELRAKDHIAFETAYQIVLDAATTGMSYTQLFTIARYMEHRGYPMRAYKLATLAMAHLNLSYNQDTHPAINDVLWACALSHSLGKNELAAIIPLVVKSVKCATVLSDILRRCTLTTPGMVALHSRRNSGKLMSLDKAPLRQLLDATIGAYINTTHSRLTHISPRHYSEFIEFLSKARETFLMAHDGHIQFTQFIDNLKQIYKGKKKLMMLVRERFG
;
A
#
# COMPACT_ATOMS: atom_id res chain seq x y z
N GLY A 1 -62.85 7.70 -12.55
CA GLY A 1 -62.05 6.73 -13.33
C GLY A 1 -60.97 6.18 -12.43
N LEU A 2 -61.01 4.89 -12.07
CA LEU A 2 -60.36 3.77 -12.79
C LEU A 2 -58.82 3.96 -12.75
N ARG A 3 -58.07 3.44 -11.77
CA ARG A 3 -57.63 2.04 -11.48
C ARG A 3 -56.98 1.29 -12.66
N THR A 4 -55.67 1.10 -12.54
CA THR A 4 -54.82 -0.05 -12.99
C THR A 4 -53.57 0.00 -12.05
N GLY A 5 -53.08 -1.01 -11.32
CA GLY A 5 -52.94 -2.48 -11.56
C GLY A 5 -51.77 -2.68 -12.54
N GLN A 6 -50.67 -3.44 -12.35
CA GLN A 6 -50.29 -4.66 -11.61
C GLN A 6 -48.73 -4.65 -11.47
N HIS A 7 -48.06 -5.04 -10.37
CA HIS A 7 -47.65 -6.38 -9.91
C HIS A 7 -47.07 -7.36 -10.96
N HIS A 8 -45.77 -7.70 -10.84
CA HIS A 8 -45.10 -8.99 -11.15
C HIS A 8 -43.65 -8.87 -10.58
N ALA A 9 -43.26 -9.45 -9.43
CA ALA A 9 -43.06 -10.86 -9.06
C ALA A 9 -41.88 -11.56 -9.80
N GLU A 10 -40.75 -11.63 -9.07
CA GLU A 10 -39.95 -12.83 -8.77
C GLU A 10 -39.37 -13.70 -9.90
N LEU A 11 -38.03 -13.87 -9.89
CA LEU A 11 -37.38 -15.15 -10.17
C LEU A 11 -35.99 -15.20 -9.53
N VAL A 12 -35.84 -16.12 -8.59
CA VAL A 12 -34.60 -16.53 -7.93
C VAL A 12 -34.34 -17.99 -8.32
N HIS A 13 -33.06 -18.37 -8.38
CA HIS A 13 -32.46 -19.72 -8.28
C HIS A 13 -32.37 -20.62 -9.55
N PRO A 14 -31.50 -21.65 -9.58
CA PRO A 14 -30.16 -21.82 -8.97
C PRO A 14 -29.14 -22.69 -9.79
N LEU A 15 -27.94 -22.89 -9.21
CA LEU A 15 -27.04 -24.07 -9.25
C LEU A 15 -26.38 -24.52 -10.58
N HIS A 16 -25.03 -24.59 -10.56
CA HIS A 16 -24.33 -25.79 -11.01
C HIS A 16 -23.05 -26.01 -10.20
N ALA A 17 -22.99 -27.18 -9.56
CA ALA A 17 -21.81 -27.79 -8.99
C ALA A 17 -21.57 -29.11 -9.76
N ASP A 18 -20.33 -29.44 -10.09
CA ASP A 18 -19.87 -30.82 -10.33
C ASP A 18 -18.33 -30.82 -10.25
N ARG A 19 -17.72 -31.49 -9.25
CA ARG A 19 -17.06 -32.82 -9.31
C ARG A 19 -16.17 -32.99 -10.55
N GLY A 20 -14.88 -33.28 -10.44
CA GLY A 20 -14.25 -34.30 -9.61
C GLY A 20 -13.94 -35.52 -10.48
N HIS A 21 -12.67 -35.76 -10.80
CA HIS A 21 -12.22 -37.09 -11.22
C HIS A 21 -10.74 -37.32 -10.95
N GLU A 22 -10.50 -38.32 -10.11
CA GLU A 22 -9.25 -39.04 -9.88
C GLU A 22 -8.85 -39.90 -11.10
N HIS A 23 -7.56 -40.18 -11.25
CA HIS A 23 -6.97 -41.50 -11.58
C HIS A 23 -5.42 -41.38 -11.52
N ARG A 24 -4.71 -41.98 -10.55
CA ARG A 24 -4.15 -43.36 -10.56
C ARG A 24 -3.33 -43.59 -11.84
N GLY A 25 -2.01 -43.39 -11.87
CA GLY A 25 -0.96 -44.18 -11.22
C GLY A 25 -0.51 -45.31 -12.17
N HIS A 26 0.78 -45.49 -12.46
CA HIS A 26 1.37 -46.77 -12.92
C HIS A 26 2.90 -46.84 -12.74
N HIS A 27 3.33 -48.05 -12.37
CA HIS A 27 4.66 -48.54 -12.05
C HIS A 27 5.43 -49.04 -13.30
N GLY A 28 6.75 -49.26 -13.13
CA GLY A 28 7.65 -50.09 -13.95
C GLY A 28 9.03 -49.43 -14.02
N HIS A 29 10.06 -49.79 -13.24
CA HIS A 29 10.83 -51.05 -13.08
C HIS A 29 11.61 -51.50 -14.34
N VAL A 30 12.84 -51.99 -14.07
CA VAL A 30 13.79 -52.75 -14.94
C VAL A 30 14.78 -51.88 -15.75
N GLN A 31 16.10 -52.14 -15.88
CA GLN A 31 17.09 -53.00 -15.21
C GLN A 31 18.49 -52.68 -15.78
N GLN A 32 19.53 -53.06 -15.03
CA GLN A 32 20.97 -53.05 -15.34
C GLN A 32 21.38 -53.91 -16.54
N HIS A 33 22.50 -53.55 -17.17
CA HIS A 33 23.54 -54.39 -17.83
C HIS A 33 24.54 -53.41 -18.49
N ASP A 34 25.84 -53.60 -18.66
CA ASP A 34 26.88 -54.52 -18.17
C ASP A 34 28.24 -53.89 -18.58
N ARG A 35 29.33 -54.22 -17.88
CA ARG A 35 30.72 -53.86 -18.29
C ARG A 35 31.25 -54.83 -19.35
N PRO A 36 32.32 -54.51 -20.11
CA PRO A 36 33.69 -54.94 -19.74
C PRO A 36 34.79 -53.91 -20.09
N ALA A 37 35.78 -53.65 -19.22
CA ALA A 37 37.13 -54.24 -19.14
C ALA A 37 38.15 -53.76 -20.21
N ALA A 38 39.22 -53.09 -19.71
CA ALA A 38 40.43 -52.65 -20.41
C ALA A 38 41.36 -53.84 -20.76
N PRO A 39 42.49 -53.69 -21.51
CA PRO A 39 43.73 -53.09 -20.94
C PRO A 39 44.71 -52.44 -21.97
N GLY A 40 45.78 -51.78 -21.48
CA GLY A 40 47.01 -51.59 -22.26
C GLY A 40 47.78 -50.27 -22.04
N LEU A 41 48.81 -50.33 -21.19
CA LEU A 41 49.99 -49.43 -21.19
C LEU A 41 51.12 -50.16 -21.95
N PRO A 42 52.06 -49.46 -22.64
CA PRO A 42 53.28 -49.01 -21.95
C PRO A 42 53.96 -47.70 -22.46
N SER A 43 54.57 -46.99 -21.50
CA SER A 43 55.93 -46.42 -21.41
C SER A 43 56.57 -45.48 -22.47
N ALA A 44 56.91 -44.28 -21.97
CA ALA A 44 58.18 -43.52 -22.07
C ALA A 44 58.67 -42.91 -23.42
N GLY A 45 58.88 -41.58 -23.39
CA GLY A 45 59.70 -40.81 -24.32
C GLY A 45 59.52 -39.29 -24.18
N GLU A 46 60.36 -38.62 -23.38
CA GLU A 46 60.66 -37.17 -23.45
C GLU A 46 61.74 -36.88 -24.53
N PRO A 47 62.16 -35.62 -24.83
CA PRO A 47 61.62 -34.28 -24.52
C PRO A 47 61.52 -33.35 -25.76
N GLY A 48 60.90 -32.17 -25.63
CA GLY A 48 60.98 -31.12 -26.66
C GLY A 48 60.19 -29.84 -26.35
N GLU A 49 60.83 -28.91 -25.63
CA GLU A 49 60.76 -27.44 -25.78
C GLU A 49 59.58 -26.80 -26.56
N GLN A 50 58.70 -26.08 -25.85
CA GLN A 50 58.68 -24.60 -25.88
C GLN A 50 57.52 -24.05 -25.03
N ARG A 51 57.90 -23.34 -23.97
CA ARG A 51 57.02 -22.47 -23.17
C ARG A 51 56.59 -21.28 -24.03
N ALA A 52 55.30 -21.20 -24.32
CA ALA A 52 54.62 -19.92 -24.52
C ALA A 52 53.69 -19.71 -23.31
N ASP A 53 54.25 -19.08 -22.28
CA ASP A 53 53.50 -18.55 -21.15
C ASP A 53 52.71 -17.33 -21.64
N VAL A 54 51.47 -17.56 -22.07
CA VAL A 54 50.46 -16.49 -22.17
C VAL A 54 49.57 -16.64 -20.94
N SER A 55 50.11 -16.24 -19.80
CA SER A 55 49.31 -15.92 -18.63
C SER A 55 48.26 -14.88 -19.04
N PRO A 56 46.95 -15.13 -18.84
CA PRO A 56 45.98 -14.06 -18.94
C PRO A 56 46.31 -13.09 -17.81
N ALA A 57 46.69 -11.86 -18.16
CA ALA A 57 46.79 -10.79 -17.19
C ALA A 57 45.42 -10.63 -16.53
N VAL A 58 45.22 -11.29 -15.40
CA VAL A 58 44.14 -11.00 -14.46
C VAL A 58 44.44 -9.59 -14.01
N ARG A 59 43.78 -8.62 -14.66
CA ARG A 59 43.78 -7.24 -14.19
C ARG A 59 43.28 -7.31 -12.76
N HIS A 60 44.19 -7.14 -11.82
CA HIS A 60 43.85 -6.95 -10.42
C HIS A 60 43.10 -5.62 -10.35
N GLU A 61 41.79 -5.71 -10.47
CA GLU A 61 40.89 -4.58 -10.28
C GLU A 61 41.15 -4.07 -8.87
N GLY A 62 41.62 -2.83 -8.77
CA GLY A 62 41.87 -2.22 -7.47
C GLY A 62 40.58 -2.18 -6.65
N PRO A 63 40.64 -2.13 -5.31
CA PRO A 63 39.45 -2.02 -4.45
C PRO A 63 38.51 -0.87 -4.84
N SER A 64 39.06 0.17 -5.47
CA SER A 64 38.34 1.34 -6.00
C SER A 64 37.53 1.04 -7.27
N GLU A 65 38.00 0.14 -8.12
CA GLU A 65 37.38 -0.21 -9.40
C GLU A 65 36.24 -1.21 -9.23
N LEU A 66 36.38 -2.19 -8.34
CA LEU A 66 35.27 -3.05 -7.90
C LEU A 66 34.13 -2.23 -7.27
N ARG A 67 34.47 -1.31 -6.34
CA ARG A 67 33.47 -0.44 -5.70
C ARG A 67 32.75 0.47 -6.70
N ALA A 68 33.46 0.96 -7.72
CA ALA A 68 32.86 1.77 -8.78
C ALA A 68 31.96 0.94 -9.69
N LYS A 69 32.34 -0.30 -10.02
CA LYS A 69 31.51 -1.24 -10.79
C LYS A 69 30.26 -1.67 -10.03
N ASP A 70 30.39 -1.92 -8.73
CA ASP A 70 29.26 -2.23 -7.85
C ASP A 70 28.29 -1.05 -7.75
N HIS A 71 28.80 0.19 -7.75
CA HIS A 71 27.97 1.39 -7.77
C HIS A 71 27.24 1.57 -9.11
N ILE A 72 27.91 1.34 -10.24
CA ILE A 72 27.30 1.42 -11.57
C ILE A 72 26.22 0.33 -11.71
N ALA A 73 26.52 -0.91 -11.33
CA ALA A 73 25.57 -2.01 -11.37
C ALA A 73 24.34 -1.73 -10.49
N PHE A 74 24.55 -1.17 -9.29
CA PHE A 74 23.45 -0.77 -8.41
C PHE A 74 22.58 0.33 -9.02
N GLU A 75 23.20 1.36 -9.62
CA GLU A 75 22.46 2.42 -10.30
C GLU A 75 21.66 1.87 -11.48
N THR A 76 22.26 1.02 -12.31
CA THR A 76 21.58 0.35 -13.42
C THR A 76 20.40 -0.48 -12.92
N ALA A 77 20.58 -1.29 -11.87
CA ALA A 77 19.50 -2.07 -11.28
C ALA A 77 18.37 -1.18 -10.74
N TYR A 78 18.71 -0.05 -10.12
CA TYR A 78 17.72 0.92 -9.63
C TYR A 78 16.92 1.56 -10.78
N GLN A 79 17.57 1.93 -11.89
CA GLN A 79 16.89 2.45 -13.08
C GLN A 79 15.96 1.41 -13.71
N ILE A 80 16.42 0.14 -13.82
CA ILE A 80 15.57 -0.95 -14.31
C ILE A 80 14.30 -1.10 -13.45
N VAL A 81 14.41 -0.98 -12.12
CA VAL A 81 13.24 -1.02 -11.24
C VAL A 81 12.31 0.18 -11.49
N LEU A 82 12.85 1.39 -11.71
CA LEU A 82 12.02 2.56 -12.03
C LEU A 82 11.29 2.39 -13.37
N ASP A 83 11.96 1.88 -14.39
CA ASP A 83 11.35 1.61 -15.70
C ASP A 83 10.28 0.52 -15.57
N ALA A 84 10.58 -0.56 -14.82
CA ALA A 84 9.63 -1.62 -14.53
C ALA A 84 8.41 -1.14 -13.72
N ALA A 85 8.59 -0.15 -12.86
CA ALA A 85 7.51 0.48 -12.13
C ALA A 85 6.47 1.08 -13.08
N THR A 86 6.89 1.67 -14.20
CA THR A 86 5.98 2.27 -15.19
C THR A 86 5.24 1.23 -16.05
N THR A 87 5.78 0.02 -16.18
CA THR A 87 5.32 -1.00 -17.13
C THR A 87 4.48 -2.11 -16.49
N GLY A 88 4.30 -2.11 -15.16
CA GLY A 88 3.35 -3.00 -14.49
C GLY A 88 3.83 -3.68 -13.21
N MET A 89 4.95 -3.24 -12.61
CA MET A 89 5.36 -3.76 -11.31
C MET A 89 4.27 -3.50 -10.25
N SER A 90 3.98 -4.50 -9.43
CA SER A 90 2.99 -4.38 -8.37
C SER A 90 3.43 -3.38 -7.30
N TYR A 91 2.47 -2.67 -6.69
CA TYR A 91 2.77 -1.73 -5.61
C TYR A 91 3.47 -2.41 -4.42
N THR A 92 3.15 -3.69 -4.14
CA THR A 92 3.78 -4.47 -3.05
C THR A 92 5.27 -4.69 -3.29
N GLN A 93 5.66 -5.02 -4.52
CA GLN A 93 7.06 -5.17 -4.90
C GLN A 93 7.80 -3.83 -4.79
N LEU A 94 7.19 -2.75 -5.29
CA LEU A 94 7.76 -1.41 -5.19
C LEU A 94 7.98 -0.97 -3.74
N PHE A 95 7.01 -1.21 -2.86
CA PHE A 95 7.19 -0.93 -1.43
C PHE A 95 8.28 -1.78 -0.78
N THR A 96 8.40 -3.04 -1.15
CA THR A 96 9.47 -3.92 -0.65
C THR A 96 10.85 -3.37 -1.03
N ILE A 97 11.03 -2.97 -2.29
CA ILE A 97 12.29 -2.37 -2.76
C ILE A 97 12.51 -1.00 -2.11
N ALA A 98 11.47 -0.19 -1.96
CA ALA A 98 11.54 1.11 -1.30
C ALA A 98 12.04 1.00 0.16
N ARG A 99 11.49 0.05 0.93
CA ARG A 99 11.93 -0.26 2.31
C ARG A 99 13.39 -0.67 2.35
N TYR A 100 13.79 -1.52 1.41
CA TYR A 100 15.20 -1.91 1.27
C TYR A 100 16.09 -0.69 1.02
N MET A 101 15.70 0.24 0.12
CA MET A 101 16.46 1.46 -0.16
C MET A 101 16.59 2.36 1.07
N GLU A 102 15.55 2.49 1.88
CA GLU A 102 15.59 3.27 3.12
C GLU A 102 16.57 2.64 4.13
N HIS A 103 16.48 1.33 4.35
CA HIS A 103 17.38 0.59 5.26
C HIS A 103 18.85 0.66 4.83
N ARG A 104 19.12 0.80 3.53
CA ARG A 104 20.47 0.98 2.99
C ARG A 104 20.98 2.43 3.06
N GLY A 105 20.18 3.36 3.59
CA GLY A 105 20.57 4.76 3.75
C GLY A 105 20.29 5.64 2.52
N TYR A 106 19.39 5.20 1.62
CA TYR A 106 18.99 5.96 0.43
C TYR A 106 17.51 6.43 0.52
N PRO A 107 17.15 7.30 1.48
CA PRO A 107 15.75 7.65 1.75
C PRO A 107 15.09 8.39 0.58
N MET A 108 15.84 9.17 -0.20
CA MET A 108 15.30 9.85 -1.39
C MET A 108 14.96 8.86 -2.52
N ARG A 109 15.73 7.78 -2.66
CA ARG A 109 15.44 6.70 -3.63
C ARG A 109 14.24 5.87 -3.18
N ALA A 110 14.19 5.57 -1.87
CA ALA A 110 13.04 4.93 -1.26
C ALA A 110 11.75 5.73 -1.50
N TYR A 111 11.79 7.05 -1.31
CA TYR A 111 10.65 7.92 -1.53
C TYR A 111 10.16 7.90 -2.97
N LYS A 112 11.06 7.98 -3.96
CA LYS A 112 10.68 7.86 -5.38
C LYS A 112 9.91 6.57 -5.66
N LEU A 113 10.43 5.42 -5.21
CA LEU A 113 9.76 4.13 -5.36
C LEU A 113 8.41 4.09 -4.63
N ALA A 114 8.34 4.64 -3.41
CA ALA A 114 7.11 4.72 -2.63
C ALA A 114 6.04 5.57 -3.34
N THR A 115 6.41 6.70 -3.95
CA THR A 115 5.47 7.55 -4.70
C THR A 115 4.92 6.83 -5.95
N LEU A 116 5.74 6.04 -6.63
CA LEU A 116 5.30 5.20 -7.75
C LEU A 116 4.35 4.10 -7.26
N ALA A 117 4.67 3.44 -6.16
CA ALA A 117 3.80 2.43 -5.54
C ALA A 117 2.44 3.02 -5.15
N MET A 118 2.44 4.21 -4.53
CA MET A 118 1.24 4.95 -4.15
C MET A 118 0.36 5.31 -5.35
N ALA A 119 0.94 5.56 -6.52
CA ALA A 119 0.17 5.86 -7.73
C ALA A 119 -0.62 4.65 -8.24
N HIS A 120 -0.18 3.43 -7.92
CA HIS A 120 -0.79 2.16 -8.34
C HIS A 120 -1.66 1.52 -7.25
N LEU A 121 -1.55 2.00 -6.00
CA LEU A 121 -2.34 1.52 -4.87
C LEU A 121 -3.79 2.05 -4.94
N ASN A 122 -4.75 1.20 -4.56
CA ASN A 122 -6.12 1.61 -4.31
C ASN A 122 -6.70 0.88 -3.08
N LEU A 123 -6.98 1.63 -2.02
CA LEU A 123 -7.63 1.16 -0.79
C LEU A 123 -9.09 1.65 -0.76
N SER A 124 -10.01 0.72 -0.88
CA SER A 124 -11.45 0.98 -0.85
C SER A 124 -11.96 1.35 0.55
N TYR A 125 -13.18 1.90 0.63
CA TYR A 125 -13.76 2.44 1.88
C TYR A 125 -13.91 1.40 3.00
N ASN A 126 -14.00 0.11 2.66
CA ASN A 126 -14.21 -1.04 3.55
C ASN A 126 -12.94 -1.86 3.82
N GLN A 127 -11.76 -1.32 3.51
CA GLN A 127 -10.47 -2.01 3.64
C GLN A 127 -9.62 -1.44 4.78
N ASP A 128 -10.21 -1.31 5.97
CA ASP A 128 -9.56 -0.75 7.17
C ASP A 128 -8.57 -1.70 7.86
N THR A 129 -8.49 -2.97 7.41
CA THR A 129 -7.52 -3.97 7.90
C THR A 129 -6.52 -4.41 6.83
N HIS A 130 -6.46 -3.72 5.69
CA HIS A 130 -5.61 -4.13 4.57
C HIS A 130 -4.12 -3.96 4.89
N PRO A 131 -3.24 -4.92 4.55
CA PRO A 131 -1.81 -4.87 4.92
C PRO A 131 -1.09 -3.65 4.35
N ALA A 132 -1.47 -3.19 3.15
CA ALA A 132 -0.91 -2.00 2.51
C ALA A 132 -1.15 -0.69 3.29
N ILE A 133 -2.04 -0.68 4.30
CA ILE A 133 -2.16 0.48 5.21
C ILE A 133 -0.81 0.80 5.86
N ASN A 134 -0.05 -0.22 6.27
CA ASN A 134 1.27 -0.02 6.87
C ASN A 134 2.26 0.61 5.89
N ASP A 135 2.14 0.29 4.61
CA ASP A 135 2.99 0.86 3.55
C ASP A 135 2.64 2.33 3.30
N VAL A 136 1.35 2.68 3.28
CA VAL A 136 0.90 4.08 3.14
C VAL A 136 1.36 4.90 4.35
N LEU A 137 1.13 4.40 5.57
CA LEU A 137 1.53 5.09 6.79
C LEU A 137 3.04 5.33 6.83
N TRP A 138 3.82 4.31 6.43
CA TRP A 138 5.26 4.44 6.31
C TRP A 138 5.68 5.44 5.23
N ALA A 139 5.06 5.41 4.04
CA ALA A 139 5.38 6.34 2.97
C ALA A 139 5.11 7.80 3.38
N CYS A 140 4.04 8.05 4.14
CA CYS A 140 3.76 9.36 4.74
C CYS A 140 4.83 9.75 5.78
N ALA A 141 5.26 8.81 6.64
CA ALA A 141 6.32 9.05 7.62
C ALA A 141 7.68 9.35 6.97
N LEU A 142 8.06 8.58 5.94
CA LEU A 142 9.25 8.81 5.13
C LEU A 142 9.21 10.20 4.48
N SER A 143 8.09 10.56 3.83
CA SER A 143 7.89 11.88 3.23
C SER A 143 8.03 13.00 4.25
N HIS A 144 7.44 12.83 5.44
CA HIS A 144 7.56 13.78 6.53
C HIS A 144 9.02 13.92 7.02
N SER A 145 9.79 12.84 7.05
CA SER A 145 11.22 12.86 7.44
C SER A 145 12.11 13.58 6.42
N LEU A 146 11.75 13.52 5.13
CA LEU A 146 12.49 14.17 4.04
C LEU A 146 12.22 15.67 3.97
N GLY A 147 10.98 16.09 4.23
CA GLY A 147 10.65 17.50 4.28
C GLY A 147 9.22 17.82 3.88
N LYS A 148 8.91 19.12 3.93
CA LYS A 148 7.56 19.62 3.62
C LYS A 148 7.20 19.48 2.14
N ASN A 149 8.18 19.49 1.25
CA ASN A 149 7.95 19.40 -0.20
C ASN A 149 7.54 17.98 -0.61
N GLU A 150 8.21 16.99 -0.03
CA GLU A 150 7.97 15.57 -0.24
C GLU A 150 6.63 15.18 0.36
N LEU A 151 6.35 15.65 1.58
CA LEU A 151 5.03 15.50 2.17
C LEU A 151 3.93 16.18 1.33
N ALA A 152 4.21 17.35 0.76
CA ALA A 152 3.27 18.04 -0.11
C ALA A 152 2.98 17.26 -1.39
N ALA A 153 3.99 16.64 -1.98
CA ALA A 153 3.85 15.86 -3.21
C ALA A 153 3.14 14.51 -2.97
N ILE A 154 3.29 13.87 -1.80
CA ILE A 154 2.65 12.58 -1.54
C ILE A 154 1.16 12.70 -1.17
N ILE A 155 0.72 13.81 -0.59
CA ILE A 155 -0.67 13.97 -0.13
C ILE A 155 -1.71 13.78 -1.25
N PRO A 156 -1.55 14.37 -2.45
CA PRO A 156 -2.47 14.11 -3.56
C PRO A 156 -2.56 12.63 -3.95
N LEU A 157 -1.44 11.89 -3.86
CA LEU A 157 -1.41 10.46 -4.12
C LEU A 157 -2.18 9.67 -3.06
N VAL A 158 -2.04 10.03 -1.78
CA VAL A 158 -2.81 9.45 -0.68
C VAL A 158 -4.31 9.67 -0.88
N VAL A 159 -4.72 10.92 -1.18
CA VAL A 159 -6.13 11.26 -1.41
C VAL A 159 -6.71 10.49 -2.61
N LYS A 160 -5.88 10.26 -3.65
CA LYS A 160 -6.26 9.46 -4.81
C LYS A 160 -6.41 7.97 -4.48
N SER A 161 -5.43 7.40 -3.78
CA SER A 161 -5.30 5.96 -3.53
C SER A 161 -6.14 5.46 -2.35
N VAL A 162 -6.39 6.26 -1.32
CA VAL A 162 -7.06 5.81 -0.10
C VAL A 162 -8.47 6.42 -0.01
N LYS A 163 -9.48 5.56 0.12
CA LYS A 163 -10.89 5.93 0.30
C LYS A 163 -11.43 5.55 1.68
N CYS A 164 -10.67 4.79 2.47
CA CYS A 164 -11.05 4.45 3.83
C CYS A 164 -10.90 5.65 4.78
N ALA A 165 -12.02 6.12 5.34
CA ALA A 165 -12.08 7.33 6.15
C ALA A 165 -11.21 7.26 7.41
N THR A 166 -11.18 6.11 8.09
CA THR A 166 -10.38 5.91 9.31
C THR A 166 -8.89 5.91 9.02
N VAL A 167 -8.48 5.30 7.90
CA VAL A 167 -7.08 5.31 7.44
C VAL A 167 -6.63 6.72 7.07
N LEU A 168 -7.45 7.45 6.31
CA LEU A 168 -7.18 8.86 5.98
C LEU A 168 -7.09 9.74 7.24
N SER A 169 -7.96 9.51 8.23
CA SER A 169 -7.94 10.22 9.52
C SER A 169 -6.68 9.92 10.33
N ASP A 170 -6.21 8.67 10.35
CA ASP A 170 -4.93 8.31 10.98
C ASP A 170 -3.74 8.97 10.27
N ILE A 171 -3.70 8.93 8.93
CA ILE A 171 -2.66 9.61 8.14
C ILE A 171 -2.68 11.12 8.43
N LEU A 172 -3.85 11.75 8.40
CA LEU A 172 -4.01 13.18 8.68
C LEU A 172 -3.44 13.54 10.05
N ARG A 173 -3.81 12.79 11.10
CA ARG A 173 -3.31 13.01 12.45
C ARG A 173 -1.79 12.89 12.51
N ARG A 174 -1.21 11.85 11.91
CA ARG A 174 0.26 11.67 11.87
C ARG A 174 0.97 12.76 11.08
N CYS A 175 0.38 13.26 10.00
CA CYS A 175 0.93 14.38 9.23
C CYS A 175 0.83 15.72 9.98
N THR A 176 -0.17 15.88 10.86
CA THR A 176 -0.29 17.07 11.72
C THR A 176 0.62 17.00 12.94
N LEU A 177 0.80 15.83 13.55
CA LEU A 177 1.67 15.68 14.71
C LEU A 177 3.12 15.72 14.24
N THR A 178 3.84 16.80 14.57
CA THR A 178 5.31 16.80 14.46
C THR A 178 5.81 15.74 15.42
N THR A 179 6.17 14.55 14.95
CA THR A 179 6.56 13.39 15.77
C THR A 179 7.46 13.80 16.93
N PRO A 180 6.96 13.86 18.18
CA PRO A 180 7.79 14.02 19.35
C PRO A 180 8.22 12.62 19.76
N GLY A 181 9.42 12.19 19.36
CA GLY A 181 10.07 11.04 19.99
C GLY A 181 10.24 9.75 19.17
N MET A 182 10.58 9.82 17.88
CA MET A 182 11.32 8.72 17.25
C MET A 182 12.79 9.09 17.12
N VAL A 183 13.59 8.43 17.94
CA VAL A 183 15.04 8.29 17.87
C VAL A 183 15.46 7.78 16.48
N ALA A 184 15.66 8.69 15.55
CA ALA A 184 16.53 8.47 14.40
C ALA A 184 17.88 9.13 14.71
N LEU A 185 18.82 8.30 15.16
CA LEU A 185 20.24 8.61 15.11
C LEU A 185 20.56 9.13 13.69
N HIS A 186 21.18 10.30 13.61
CA HIS A 186 21.69 10.93 12.39
C HIS A 186 20.66 11.53 11.40
N SER A 187 20.00 12.63 11.77
CA SER A 187 19.93 13.77 10.85
C SER A 187 19.65 15.07 11.59
N ARG A 188 20.61 15.99 11.55
CA ARG A 188 20.63 17.25 12.28
C ARG A 188 19.94 18.32 11.42
N ARG A 189 19.01 19.08 12.04
CA ARG A 189 18.32 20.30 11.59
C ARG A 189 17.12 20.12 10.63
N ASN A 190 15.91 20.14 11.18
CA ASN A 190 14.96 21.22 10.89
C ASN A 190 13.81 21.25 11.93
N SER A 191 13.65 22.36 12.63
CA SER A 191 12.74 22.51 13.78
C SER A 191 11.27 22.70 13.37
N GLY A 192 10.38 21.86 13.90
CA GLY A 192 9.45 22.28 14.96
C GLY A 192 8.35 23.31 14.64
N LYS A 193 7.89 23.47 13.39
CA LYS A 193 6.69 24.29 13.11
C LYS A 193 5.57 23.40 12.58
N LEU A 194 4.60 23.12 13.46
CA LEU A 194 3.31 22.48 13.18
C LEU A 194 2.79 22.99 11.83
N MET A 195 2.51 22.08 10.90
CA MET A 195 1.90 22.46 9.64
C MET A 195 0.47 22.92 9.92
N SER A 196 0.16 24.17 9.56
CA SER A 196 -1.20 24.70 9.68
C SER A 196 -2.11 23.91 8.76
N LEU A 197 -3.17 23.34 9.34
CA LEU A 197 -4.17 22.54 8.63
C LEU A 197 -4.96 23.37 7.60
N ASP A 198 -4.93 24.69 7.75
CA ASP A 198 -5.55 25.65 6.82
C ASP A 198 -4.75 25.87 5.54
N LYS A 199 -3.51 25.36 5.46
CA LYS A 199 -2.65 25.53 4.29
C LYS A 199 -2.59 24.24 3.47
N ALA A 200 -2.57 24.41 2.15
CA ALA A 200 -2.18 23.32 1.25
C ALA A 200 -0.80 22.78 1.71
N PRO A 201 -0.63 21.46 1.81
CA PRO A 201 -1.45 20.38 1.26
C PRO A 201 -2.38 19.71 2.28
N LEU A 202 -2.22 20.00 3.58
CA LEU A 202 -2.98 19.32 4.63
C LEU A 202 -4.47 19.65 4.60
N ARG A 203 -4.83 20.84 4.12
CA ARG A 203 -6.23 21.18 3.88
C ARG A 203 -6.91 20.20 2.92
N GLN A 204 -6.23 19.84 1.83
CA GLN A 204 -6.75 18.86 0.86
C GLN A 204 -6.95 17.48 1.50
N LEU A 205 -6.01 17.06 2.36
CA LEU A 205 -6.12 15.79 3.08
C LEU A 205 -7.28 15.81 4.08
N LEU A 206 -7.48 16.91 4.80
CA LEU A 206 -8.61 17.09 5.71
C LEU A 206 -9.94 17.01 4.95
N ASP A 207 -10.09 17.81 3.89
CA ASP A 207 -11.33 17.87 3.09
C ASP A 207 -11.64 16.48 2.49
N ALA A 208 -10.62 15.77 2.00
CA ALA A 208 -10.76 14.40 1.51
C ALA A 208 -11.17 13.42 2.61
N THR A 209 -10.62 13.56 3.82
CA THR A 209 -10.97 12.71 4.97
C THR A 209 -12.42 12.95 5.39
N ILE A 210 -12.86 14.20 5.48
CA ILE A 210 -14.24 14.59 5.75
C ILE A 210 -15.18 13.98 4.68
N GLY A 211 -14.86 14.14 3.40
CA GLY A 211 -15.62 13.56 2.30
C GLY A 211 -15.69 12.03 2.37
N ALA A 212 -14.60 11.37 2.75
CA ALA A 212 -14.58 9.92 2.93
C ALA A 212 -15.49 9.46 4.08
N TYR A 213 -15.54 10.19 5.20
CA TYR A 213 -16.48 9.91 6.29
C TYR A 213 -17.94 10.04 5.82
N ILE A 214 -18.27 11.11 5.09
CA ILE A 214 -19.62 11.33 4.53
C ILE A 214 -20.00 10.16 3.61
N ASN A 215 -19.17 9.86 2.61
CA ASN A 215 -19.41 8.79 1.63
C ASN A 215 -19.56 7.40 2.28
N THR A 216 -18.69 7.11 3.26
CA THR A 216 -18.73 5.85 4.00
C THR A 216 -19.98 5.76 4.87
N THR A 217 -20.42 6.87 5.46
CA THR A 217 -21.66 6.93 6.26
C THR A 217 -22.86 6.56 5.40
N HIS A 218 -23.02 7.19 4.23
CA HIS A 218 -24.11 6.87 3.30
C HIS A 218 -24.08 5.41 2.88
N SER A 219 -22.91 4.89 2.53
CA SER A 219 -22.73 3.50 2.11
C SER A 219 -23.11 2.51 3.22
N ARG A 220 -22.63 2.73 4.46
CA ARG A 220 -22.98 1.90 5.62
C ARG A 220 -24.48 1.95 5.92
N LEU A 221 -25.09 3.13 5.81
CA LEU A 221 -26.51 3.32 6.12
C LEU A 221 -27.46 2.64 5.17
N THR A 222 -27.09 2.37 3.91
CA THR A 222 -27.99 1.68 2.96
C THR A 222 -28.45 0.32 3.51
N HIS A 223 -27.52 -0.49 4.03
CA HIS A 223 -27.79 -1.86 4.49
C HIS A 223 -27.54 -2.11 5.98
N ILE A 224 -27.41 -1.06 6.80
CA ILE A 224 -27.19 -1.22 8.25
C ILE A 224 -28.32 -1.98 8.94
N SER A 225 -27.96 -2.92 9.82
CA SER A 225 -28.87 -3.65 10.69
C SER A 225 -28.66 -3.29 12.18
N PRO A 226 -29.62 -3.57 13.08
CA PRO A 226 -29.56 -3.14 14.47
C PRO A 226 -28.30 -3.52 15.25
N ARG A 227 -27.68 -4.68 14.92
CA ARG A 227 -26.44 -5.14 15.56
C ARG A 227 -25.23 -4.23 15.29
N HIS A 228 -25.27 -3.42 14.23
CA HIS A 228 -24.19 -2.51 13.83
C HIS A 228 -24.42 -1.06 14.30
N TYR A 229 -25.48 -0.79 15.07
CA TYR A 229 -25.80 0.58 15.49
C TYR A 229 -24.72 1.17 16.41
N SER A 230 -24.21 0.39 17.37
CA SER A 230 -23.13 0.85 18.26
C SER A 230 -21.88 1.23 17.47
N GLU A 231 -21.40 0.31 16.62
CA GLU A 231 -20.24 0.51 15.75
C GLU A 231 -20.42 1.75 14.84
N PHE A 232 -21.63 1.96 14.32
CA PHE A 232 -21.94 3.12 13.50
C PHE A 232 -21.91 4.45 14.30
N ILE A 233 -22.41 4.47 15.53
CA ILE A 233 -22.34 5.65 16.40
C ILE A 233 -20.89 5.96 16.78
N GLU A 234 -20.06 4.94 17.03
CA GLU A 234 -18.63 5.10 17.24
C GLU A 234 -17.93 5.64 15.99
N PHE A 235 -18.30 5.13 14.80
CA PHE A 235 -17.82 5.64 13.53
C PHE A 235 -18.14 7.13 13.33
N LEU A 236 -19.38 7.55 13.63
CA LEU A 236 -19.76 8.97 13.60
C LEU A 236 -19.03 9.81 14.66
N SER A 237 -18.71 9.22 15.81
CA SER A 237 -17.91 9.92 16.84
C SER A 237 -16.50 10.22 16.33
N LYS A 238 -15.86 9.26 15.64
CA LYS A 238 -14.56 9.48 14.97
C LYS A 238 -14.66 10.49 13.81
N ALA A 239 -15.77 10.48 13.08
CA ALA A 239 -16.05 11.50 12.07
C ALA A 239 -16.09 12.89 12.71
N ARG A 240 -16.86 13.07 13.80
CA ARG A 240 -16.94 14.34 14.54
C ARG A 240 -15.57 14.89 14.92
N GLU A 241 -14.70 14.05 15.50
CA GLU A 241 -13.33 14.44 15.86
C GLU A 241 -12.56 14.99 14.65
N THR A 242 -12.73 14.39 13.47
CA THR A 242 -12.07 14.84 12.25
C THR A 242 -12.67 16.15 11.74
N PHE A 243 -13.99 16.29 11.74
CA PHE A 243 -14.65 17.53 11.36
C PHE A 243 -14.17 18.69 12.23
N LEU A 244 -14.08 18.50 13.55
CA LEU A 244 -13.62 19.51 14.50
C LEU A 244 -12.17 19.98 14.30
N MET A 245 -11.40 19.32 13.44
CA MET A 245 -10.08 19.82 13.03
C MET A 245 -10.20 21.00 12.06
N ALA A 246 -11.31 21.14 11.31
CA ALA A 246 -11.57 22.26 10.40
C ALA A 246 -12.10 23.50 11.15
N HIS A 247 -11.80 24.70 10.66
CA HIS A 247 -12.27 25.97 11.24
C HIS A 247 -13.79 26.02 11.45
N ASP A 248 -14.58 25.69 10.42
CA ASP A 248 -16.05 25.61 10.48
C ASP A 248 -16.56 24.18 10.70
N GLY A 249 -15.70 23.32 11.25
CA GLY A 249 -15.94 21.89 11.39
C GLY A 249 -17.21 21.53 12.17
N HIS A 250 -17.49 22.29 13.23
CA HIS A 250 -18.68 22.07 14.04
C HIS A 250 -19.97 22.34 13.24
N ILE A 251 -20.01 23.43 12.47
CA ILE A 251 -21.17 23.80 11.64
C ILE A 251 -21.39 22.73 10.55
N GLN A 252 -20.31 22.34 9.86
CA GLN A 252 -20.35 21.29 8.85
C GLN A 252 -20.84 19.95 9.42
N PHE A 253 -20.39 19.58 10.63
CA PHE A 253 -20.83 18.34 11.27
C PHE A 253 -22.30 18.38 11.66
N THR A 254 -22.78 19.49 12.23
CA THR A 254 -24.21 19.66 12.55
C THR A 254 -25.08 19.53 11.29
N GLN A 255 -24.72 20.22 10.21
CA GLN A 255 -25.42 20.12 8.92
C GLN A 255 -25.41 18.69 8.37
N PHE A 256 -24.28 17.99 8.48
CA PHE A 256 -24.15 16.59 8.07
C PHE A 256 -25.09 15.68 8.86
N ILE A 257 -25.17 15.84 10.19
CA ILE A 257 -26.08 15.06 11.05
C ILE A 257 -27.55 15.38 10.76
N ASP A 258 -27.89 16.65 10.51
CA ASP A 258 -29.26 17.04 10.13
C ASP A 258 -29.69 16.43 8.80
N ASN A 259 -28.80 16.48 7.80
CA ASN A 259 -29.02 15.82 6.52
C ASN A 259 -29.21 14.29 6.68
N LEU A 260 -28.38 13.67 7.52
CA LEU A 260 -28.46 12.24 7.83
C LEU A 260 -29.83 11.86 8.40
N LYS A 261 -30.31 12.63 9.39
CA LYS A 261 -31.63 12.45 10.02
C LYS A 261 -32.77 12.60 9.00
N GLN A 262 -32.63 13.51 8.05
CA GLN A 262 -33.63 13.76 7.02
C GLN A 262 -33.71 12.63 5.98
N ILE A 263 -32.58 12.23 5.40
CA ILE A 263 -32.52 11.20 4.35
C ILE A 263 -32.91 9.84 4.91
N TYR A 264 -32.44 9.50 6.11
CA TYR A 264 -32.64 8.18 6.73
C TYR A 264 -33.68 8.18 7.85
N LYS A 265 -34.65 9.09 7.81
CA LYS A 265 -35.75 9.21 8.81
C LYS A 265 -36.54 7.91 9.05
N GLY A 266 -36.56 7.00 8.07
CA GLY A 266 -37.18 5.68 8.19
C GLY A 266 -36.52 4.76 9.23
N LYS A 267 -35.24 4.97 9.53
CA LYS A 267 -34.47 4.17 10.51
C LYS A 267 -34.64 4.72 11.94
N LYS A 268 -35.87 4.72 12.45
CA LYS A 268 -36.28 5.40 13.70
C LYS A 268 -35.36 5.15 14.90
N LYS A 269 -35.06 3.87 15.22
CA LYS A 269 -34.22 3.51 16.37
C LYS A 269 -32.79 4.05 16.22
N LEU A 270 -32.21 3.94 15.02
CA LEU A 270 -30.88 4.48 14.75
C LEU A 270 -30.86 6.00 14.84
N MET A 271 -31.86 6.68 14.26
CA MET A 271 -31.94 8.15 14.30
C MET A 271 -32.20 8.69 15.70
N MET A 272 -32.87 7.93 16.57
CA MET A 272 -32.96 8.23 18.00
C MET A 272 -31.57 8.25 18.64
N LEU A 273 -30.77 7.19 18.44
CA LEU A 273 -29.39 7.10 18.96
C LEU A 273 -28.50 8.23 18.42
N VAL A 274 -28.61 8.54 17.13
CA VAL A 274 -27.87 9.66 16.51
C VAL A 274 -28.25 10.99 17.17
N ARG A 275 -29.54 11.23 17.43
CA ARG A 275 -30.01 12.44 18.11
C ARG A 275 -29.56 12.51 19.56
N GLU A 276 -29.61 11.39 20.30
CA GLU A 276 -29.14 11.34 21.68
C GLU A 276 -27.65 11.64 21.80
N ARG A 277 -26.86 11.24 20.79
CA ARG A 277 -25.41 11.39 20.83
C ARG A 277 -24.91 12.70 20.24
N PHE A 278 -25.56 13.22 19.21
CA PHE A 278 -25.06 14.34 18.40
C PHE A 278 -26.08 15.47 18.15
N GLY A 279 -27.29 15.35 18.71
CA GLY A 279 -28.35 16.35 18.57
C GLY A 279 -28.28 17.48 19.59
#